data_AF-A0A2E4I4Z9-F1
#
_entry.id   AF-A0A2E4I4Z9-F1
#
_cell.length_a   1.000
_cell.length_b   1.000
_cell.length_c   1.000
_cell.angle_alpha   90.00
_cell.angle_beta   90.00
_cell.angle_gamma   90.00
#
_symmetry.space_group_name_H-M   'P 1'
#
loop_
_entity.id
_entity.type
_entity.pdbx_description
1 polymer ?
#
loop_
_entity_poly.entity_id
_entity_poly.type
_entity_poly.pdbx_seq_one_letter_code
_entity_poly.pdbx_strand_id
1 'polypeptide(L)'
;MLPYQLTICGLNELSEVIPSGISHVISILDPDWPIPSELASIGADKRVVFHFDDVTIPKEGRMVPGTADVEKLLDWGRRLLPGDGNHLLVHCHAGVSRSTAAAAILMLDQNPGLEDQVFREIDALRPRNWPNSMMVRLADDLLNCQGKFVAELRNHHARVAERNPDLAELIRLHGRAHEVPEAT
;
A
#
# COMPACT_ATOMS: atom_id res chain seq x y z
N MET A 1 0.31 -15.58 1.21
CA MET A 1 -0.80 -14.62 1.24
C MET A 1 -1.28 -14.41 2.67
N LEU A 2 -2.10 -13.38 2.90
CA LEU A 2 -2.64 -13.11 4.24
C LEU A 2 -3.74 -14.12 4.61
N PRO A 3 -3.85 -14.54 5.88
CA PRO A 3 -4.80 -15.55 6.35
C PRO A 3 -6.20 -14.97 6.62
N TYR A 4 -6.52 -13.80 6.06
CA TYR A 4 -7.75 -13.05 6.25
C TYR A 4 -8.09 -12.27 4.99
N GLN A 5 -9.33 -11.79 4.90
CA GLN A 5 -9.78 -11.00 3.74
C GLN A 5 -9.09 -9.64 3.72
N LEU A 6 -8.80 -9.14 2.53
CA LEU A 6 -8.13 -7.86 2.31
C LEU A 6 -8.89 -7.07 1.24
N THR A 7 -9.21 -5.81 1.54
CA THR A 7 -9.73 -4.83 0.57
C THR A 7 -8.79 -3.64 0.49
N ILE A 8 -8.55 -3.14 -0.72
CA ILE A 8 -7.79 -1.91 -0.98
C ILE A 8 -8.70 -0.91 -1.70
N CYS A 9 -8.81 0.31 -1.18
CA CYS A 9 -9.58 1.37 -1.83
C CYS A 9 -9.01 2.78 -1.61
N GLY A 10 -9.58 3.76 -2.30
CA GLY A 10 -9.40 5.20 -2.08
C GLY A 10 -10.39 5.78 -1.09
N LEU A 11 -10.18 7.04 -0.71
CA LEU A 11 -11.06 7.77 0.21
C LEU A 11 -12.50 7.87 -0.30
N ASN A 12 -12.68 8.07 -1.60
CA ASN A 12 -13.98 8.21 -2.24
C ASN A 12 -14.80 6.90 -2.28
N GLU A 13 -14.18 5.75 -1.99
CA GLU A 13 -14.80 4.42 -1.98
C GLU A 13 -15.16 3.95 -0.56
N LEU A 14 -14.80 4.71 0.49
CA LEU A 14 -14.94 4.28 1.88
C LEU A 14 -16.39 4.02 2.29
N SER A 15 -17.32 4.89 1.88
CA SER A 15 -18.75 4.77 2.22
C SER A 15 -19.38 3.48 1.66
N GLU A 16 -18.85 2.97 0.54
CA GLU A 16 -19.30 1.74 -0.11
C GLU A 16 -18.61 0.51 0.49
N VAL A 17 -17.32 0.63 0.83
CA VAL A 17 -16.51 -0.50 1.29
C VAL A 17 -16.72 -0.83 2.76
N ILE A 18 -16.80 0.17 3.65
CA ILE A 18 -16.88 -0.07 5.10
C ILE A 18 -18.06 -0.97 5.52
N PRO A 19 -19.26 -0.84 4.92
CA PRO A 19 -20.38 -1.75 5.21
C PRO A 19 -20.15 -3.23 4.86
N SER A 20 -19.09 -3.59 4.12
CA SER A 20 -18.85 -4.96 3.64
C SER A 20 -18.33 -5.95 4.70
N GLY A 21 -18.46 -5.62 5.99
CA GLY A 21 -17.92 -6.44 7.08
C GLY A 21 -16.47 -6.14 7.44
N ILE A 22 -15.97 -4.94 7.11
CA ILE A 22 -14.63 -4.50 7.50
C ILE A 22 -14.48 -4.57 9.03
N SER A 23 -13.46 -5.30 9.47
CA SER A 23 -13.19 -5.55 10.88
C SER A 23 -12.02 -4.71 11.39
N HIS A 24 -11.04 -4.43 10.53
CA HIS A 24 -9.81 -3.71 10.86
C HIS A 24 -9.43 -2.77 9.72
N VAL A 25 -8.75 -1.66 10.04
CA VAL A 25 -8.43 -0.62 9.06
C VAL A 25 -7.00 -0.10 9.19
N ILE A 26 -6.30 0.00 8.07
CA ILE A 26 -5.09 0.81 7.93
C ILE A 26 -5.43 2.02 7.06
N SER A 27 -5.27 3.21 7.63
CA SER A 27 -5.49 4.48 6.93
C SER A 27 -4.15 5.17 6.71
N ILE A 28 -3.80 5.45 5.45
CA ILE A 28 -2.62 6.24 5.11
C ILE A 28 -3.07 7.55 4.46
N LEU A 29 -2.97 8.63 5.22
CA LEU A 29 -3.56 9.92 4.91
C LEU A 29 -2.46 10.94 4.58
N ASP A 30 -2.82 11.96 3.80
CA ASP A 30 -1.96 13.14 3.65
C ASP A 30 -1.81 13.85 5.00
N PRO A 31 -0.70 14.55 5.28
CA PRO A 31 -0.34 14.99 6.63
C PRO A 31 -1.42 15.75 7.40
N ASP A 32 -2.13 16.65 6.72
CA ASP A 32 -3.19 17.48 7.32
C ASP A 32 -4.59 16.90 7.12
N TRP A 33 -4.71 15.71 6.53
CA TRP A 33 -6.00 15.12 6.20
C TRP A 33 -6.64 14.50 7.45
N PRO A 34 -7.92 14.83 7.75
CA PRO A 34 -8.59 14.31 8.94
C PRO A 34 -8.89 12.81 8.79
N ILE A 35 -9.03 12.13 9.93
CA ILE A 35 -9.50 10.74 9.93
C ILE A 35 -10.92 10.72 9.34
N PRO A 36 -11.21 9.91 8.31
CA PRO A 36 -12.52 9.85 7.68
C PRO A 36 -13.61 9.48 8.68
N SER A 37 -14.76 10.16 8.62
CA SER A 37 -15.87 9.96 9.56
C SER A 37 -16.54 8.60 9.38
N GLU A 38 -16.43 8.00 8.20
CA GLU A 38 -16.91 6.66 7.88
C GLU A 38 -16.25 5.60 8.77
N LEU A 39 -15.03 5.86 9.26
CA LEU A 39 -14.32 4.96 10.18
C LEU A 39 -14.86 5.01 11.62
N ALA A 40 -15.85 5.85 11.93
CA ALA A 40 -16.39 5.98 13.28
C ALA A 40 -17.07 4.69 13.78
N SER A 41 -17.51 3.82 12.88
CA SER A 41 -18.09 2.50 13.21
C SER A 41 -17.02 1.45 13.59
N ILE A 42 -15.74 1.72 13.32
CA ILE A 42 -14.63 0.81 13.59
C ILE A 42 -13.92 1.25 14.89
N GLY A 43 -13.76 0.30 15.82
CA GLY A 43 -13.08 0.53 17.10
C GLY A 43 -11.67 1.11 16.91
N ALA A 44 -11.28 2.04 17.79
CA ALA A 44 -9.98 2.71 17.71
C ALA A 44 -8.79 1.75 17.84
N ASP A 45 -8.97 0.66 18.59
CA ASP A 45 -8.04 -0.46 18.76
C ASP A 45 -7.91 -1.34 17.49
N LYS A 46 -8.89 -1.28 16.60
CA LYS A 46 -8.93 -2.06 15.34
C LYS A 46 -8.44 -1.26 14.13
N ARG A 47 -7.98 -0.03 14.34
CA ARG A 47 -7.46 0.83 13.27
C ARG A 47 -6.09 1.38 13.60
N VAL A 48 -5.29 1.59 12.56
CA VAL A 48 -4.05 2.35 12.64
C VAL A 48 -4.03 3.42 11.56
N VAL A 49 -3.58 4.61 11.93
CA VAL A 49 -3.51 5.77 11.05
C VAL A 49 -2.06 6.22 10.90
N PHE A 50 -1.70 6.51 9.66
CA PHE A 50 -0.43 7.08 9.24
C PHE A 50 -0.68 8.41 8.52
N HIS A 51 0.22 9.36 8.71
CA HIS A 51 0.17 10.69 8.11
C HIS A 51 1.52 10.94 7.44
N PHE A 52 1.55 10.82 6.12
CA PHE A 52 2.71 11.17 5.29
C PHE A 52 2.27 11.29 3.83
N ASP A 53 3.00 12.09 3.07
CA ASP A 53 2.74 12.33 1.66
C ASP A 53 3.00 11.10 0.78
N ASP A 54 2.29 11.02 -0.34
CA ASP A 54 2.58 10.03 -1.39
C ASP A 54 3.80 10.44 -2.23
N VAL A 55 4.98 10.34 -1.64
CA VAL A 55 6.26 10.69 -2.27
C VAL A 55 7.17 9.47 -2.35
N THR A 56 7.99 9.42 -3.40
CA THR A 56 8.96 8.32 -3.64
C THR A 56 10.40 8.80 -3.66
N ILE A 57 10.62 10.11 -3.63
CA ILE A 57 11.92 10.76 -3.47
C ILE A 57 11.76 11.88 -2.42
N PRO A 58 12.66 12.00 -1.44
CA PRO A 58 12.59 13.08 -0.46
C PRO A 58 12.61 14.45 -1.14
N LYS A 59 11.68 15.32 -0.74
CA LYS A 59 11.56 16.68 -1.27
C LYS A 59 11.28 17.65 -0.13
N GLU A 60 11.89 18.83 -0.20
CA GLU A 60 11.67 19.88 0.79
C GLU A 60 10.18 20.20 0.95
N GLY A 61 9.73 20.36 2.19
CA GLY A 61 8.34 20.66 2.53
C GLY A 61 7.36 19.48 2.40
N ARG A 62 7.85 18.24 2.18
CA ARG A 62 7.02 17.03 2.14
C ARG A 62 7.31 16.15 3.36
N MET A 63 6.26 15.56 3.93
CA MET A 63 6.37 14.57 4.99
C MET A 63 6.56 13.20 4.36
N VAL A 64 7.77 12.67 4.46
CA VAL A 64 8.20 11.44 3.78
C VAL A 64 7.99 10.24 4.73
N PRO A 65 7.50 9.07 4.26
CA PRO A 65 7.47 7.88 5.10
C PRO A 65 8.89 7.48 5.51
N GLY A 66 9.10 7.18 6.78
CA GLY A 66 10.37 6.73 7.33
C GLY A 66 10.37 5.24 7.73
N THR A 67 11.54 4.74 8.14
CA THR A 67 11.70 3.37 8.66
C THR A 67 10.70 3.06 9.78
N ALA A 68 10.52 4.00 10.71
CA ALA A 68 9.59 3.85 11.84
C ALA A 68 8.12 3.67 11.41
N ASP A 69 7.70 4.27 10.29
CA ASP A 69 6.35 4.09 9.77
C ASP A 69 6.15 2.66 9.24
N VAL A 70 7.15 2.12 8.54
CA VAL A 70 7.11 0.75 8.01
C VAL A 70 7.24 -0.28 9.13
N GLU A 71 8.08 -0.03 10.15
CA GLU A 71 8.13 -0.86 11.37
C GLU A 71 6.77 -0.90 12.08
N LYS A 72 6.13 0.26 12.27
CA LYS A 72 4.79 0.35 12.86
C LYS A 72 3.74 -0.39 12.04
N LEU A 73 3.82 -0.33 10.71
CA LEU A 73 2.95 -1.09 9.80
C LEU A 73 3.14 -2.60 9.98
N LEU A 74 4.38 -3.07 9.98
CA LEU A 74 4.72 -4.48 10.19
C LEU A 74 4.25 -4.97 11.56
N ASP A 75 4.53 -4.21 12.62
CA ASP A 75 4.09 -4.54 13.99
C ASP A 75 2.57 -4.59 14.12
N TRP A 76 1.85 -3.70 13.45
CA TRP A 76 0.40 -3.76 13.39
C TRP A 76 -0.09 -5.02 12.66
N GLY A 77 0.49 -5.32 11.49
CA GLY A 77 0.18 -6.52 10.72
C GLY A 77 0.42 -7.84 11.46
N ARG A 78 1.52 -7.92 12.22
CA ARG A 78 1.89 -9.10 13.01
C ARG A 78 0.98 -9.31 14.22
N ARG A 79 0.41 -8.23 14.78
CA ARG A 79 -0.58 -8.30 15.88
C ARG A 79 -1.96 -8.71 15.38
N LEU A 80 -2.27 -8.53 14.10
CA LEU A 80 -3.51 -9.00 13.52
C LEU A 80 -3.49 -10.52 13.37
N LEU A 81 -3.93 -11.21 14.43
CA LEU A 81 -3.97 -12.66 14.49
C LEU A 81 -4.91 -13.24 13.43
N PRO A 82 -4.58 -14.41 12.85
CA PRO A 82 -5.53 -15.19 12.08
C PRO A 82 -6.75 -15.48 12.96
N GLY A 83 -7.93 -15.14 12.46
CA GLY A 83 -9.19 -15.37 13.15
C GLY A 83 -10.31 -15.48 12.14
N ASP A 84 -11.30 -16.31 12.44
CA ASP A 84 -12.47 -16.47 11.58
C ASP A 84 -13.17 -15.13 11.40
N GLY A 85 -13.33 -14.72 10.14
CA GLY A 85 -14.05 -13.49 9.78
C GLY A 85 -13.25 -12.19 9.83
N ASN A 86 -11.94 -12.22 10.06
CA ASN A 86 -11.13 -11.01 9.90
C ASN A 86 -11.13 -10.53 8.44
N HIS A 87 -11.43 -9.23 8.28
CA HIS A 87 -11.39 -8.49 7.03
C HIS A 87 -10.68 -7.16 7.24
N LEU A 88 -9.50 -7.04 6.64
CA LEU A 88 -8.66 -5.85 6.66
C LEU A 88 -8.98 -4.93 5.49
N LEU A 89 -9.25 -3.66 5.79
CA LEU A 89 -9.23 -2.57 4.82
C LEU A 89 -7.88 -1.85 4.88
N VAL A 90 -7.23 -1.64 3.73
CA VAL A 90 -6.08 -0.75 3.60
C VAL A 90 -6.44 0.34 2.60
N HIS A 91 -6.45 1.60 3.04
CA HIS A 91 -6.82 2.71 2.15
C HIS A 91 -5.83 3.86 2.23
N CYS A 92 -5.82 4.64 1.15
CA CYS A 92 -5.15 5.94 1.10
C CYS A 92 -6.02 6.92 0.30
N HIS A 93 -5.47 8.04 -0.19
CA HIS A 93 -6.25 9.00 -0.96
C HIS A 93 -6.91 8.39 -2.21
N ALA A 94 -6.13 7.84 -3.14
CA ALA A 94 -6.61 7.29 -4.40
C ALA A 94 -6.74 5.75 -4.42
N GLY A 95 -6.22 5.06 -3.41
CA GLY A 95 -6.17 3.59 -3.41
C GLY A 95 -5.22 3.01 -4.47
N VAL A 96 -4.20 3.77 -4.88
CA VAL A 96 -3.27 3.40 -5.97
C VAL A 96 -1.87 3.12 -5.47
N SER A 97 -1.32 3.93 -4.55
CA SER A 97 0.13 3.94 -4.26
C SER A 97 0.50 3.54 -2.83
N ARG A 98 0.14 4.35 -1.82
CA ARG A 98 0.48 4.06 -0.42
C ARG A 98 -0.22 2.82 0.12
N SER A 99 -1.51 2.67 -0.15
CA SER A 99 -2.30 1.53 0.33
C SER A 99 -1.88 0.21 -0.32
N THR A 100 -1.55 0.23 -1.60
CA THR A 100 -1.10 -0.96 -2.35
C THR A 100 0.32 -1.36 -1.93
N ALA A 101 1.20 -0.39 -1.65
CA ALA A 101 2.50 -0.68 -1.03
C ALA A 101 2.34 -1.27 0.37
N ALA A 102 1.50 -0.68 1.23
CA ALA A 102 1.28 -1.21 2.57
C ALA A 102 0.73 -2.64 2.55
N ALA A 103 -0.24 -2.92 1.68
CA ALA A 103 -0.74 -4.28 1.48
C ALA A 103 0.36 -5.23 1.02
N ALA A 104 1.21 -4.83 0.06
CA ALA A 104 2.32 -5.64 -0.42
C ALA A 104 3.32 -5.96 0.71
N ILE A 105 3.65 -4.97 1.53
CA ILE A 105 4.57 -5.10 2.68
C ILE A 105 4.03 -6.13 3.67
N LEU A 106 2.74 -6.03 4.04
CA LEU A 106 2.09 -6.97 4.94
C LEU A 106 2.07 -8.40 4.38
N MET A 107 1.78 -8.54 3.09
CA MET A 107 1.82 -9.85 2.44
C MET A 107 3.22 -10.44 2.47
N LEU A 108 4.25 -9.65 2.16
CA LEU A 108 5.63 -10.15 2.11
C LEU A 108 6.17 -10.52 3.49
N ASP A 109 5.84 -9.76 4.53
CA ASP A 109 6.24 -10.07 5.92
C ASP A 109 5.81 -11.49 6.34
N GLN A 110 4.63 -11.93 5.91
CA GLN A 110 4.14 -13.27 6.18
C GLN A 110 4.58 -14.32 5.16
N ASN A 111 5.22 -13.90 4.06
CA ASN A 111 5.58 -14.76 2.94
C ASN A 111 6.98 -14.45 2.39
N PRO A 112 8.05 -14.57 3.21
CA PRO A 112 9.41 -14.25 2.76
C PRO A 112 9.81 -15.04 1.51
N GLY A 113 10.40 -14.35 0.52
CA GLY A 113 10.85 -14.96 -0.73
C GLY A 113 9.77 -15.14 -1.80
N LEU A 114 8.56 -14.62 -1.58
CA LEU A 114 7.46 -14.64 -2.56
C LEU A 114 7.18 -13.26 -3.17
N GLU A 115 8.21 -12.42 -3.36
CA GLU A 115 8.09 -11.02 -3.80
C GLU A 115 7.27 -10.85 -5.10
N ASP A 116 7.52 -11.68 -6.12
CA ASP A 116 6.75 -11.66 -7.38
C ASP A 116 5.28 -12.03 -7.14
N GLN A 117 5.02 -13.08 -6.35
CA GLN A 117 3.66 -13.51 -6.07
C GLN A 117 2.88 -12.43 -5.31
N VAL A 118 3.51 -11.72 -4.38
CA VAL A 118 2.90 -10.58 -3.68
C VAL A 118 2.37 -9.56 -4.66
N PHE A 119 3.16 -9.16 -5.67
CA PHE A 119 2.69 -8.16 -6.63
C PHE A 119 1.61 -8.68 -7.57
N ARG A 120 1.62 -9.96 -7.95
CA ARG A 120 0.52 -10.59 -8.69
C ARG A 120 -0.80 -10.54 -7.90
N GLU A 121 -0.73 -10.71 -6.60
CA GLU A 121 -1.89 -10.70 -5.71
C GLU A 121 -2.41 -9.27 -5.48
N ILE A 122 -1.51 -8.29 -5.34
CA ILE A 122 -1.88 -6.87 -5.37
C ILE A 122 -2.58 -6.51 -6.68
N ASP A 123 -2.09 -7.01 -7.80
CA ASP A 123 -2.69 -6.78 -9.11
C ASP A 123 -4.10 -7.34 -9.23
N ALA A 124 -4.32 -8.53 -8.69
CA ALA A 124 -5.65 -9.17 -8.64
C ALA A 124 -6.62 -8.41 -7.73
N LEU A 125 -6.16 -7.94 -6.56
CA LEU A 125 -6.99 -7.21 -5.59
C LEU A 125 -7.32 -5.79 -6.03
N ARG A 126 -6.38 -5.10 -6.68
CA ARG A 126 -6.53 -3.70 -7.13
C ARG A 126 -5.90 -3.54 -8.52
N PRO A 127 -6.60 -3.86 -9.62
CA PRO A 127 -6.02 -3.83 -10.97
C PRO A 127 -5.44 -2.48 -11.43
N ARG A 128 -5.94 -1.37 -10.87
CA ARG A 128 -5.41 -0.02 -11.02
C ARG A 128 -4.55 0.36 -9.80
N ASN A 129 -3.34 -0.18 -9.73
CA ASN A 129 -2.38 0.05 -8.64
C ASN A 129 -1.03 0.56 -9.17
N TRP A 130 -0.26 1.24 -8.32
CA TRP A 130 1.12 1.65 -8.56
C TRP A 130 1.86 1.82 -7.21
N PRO A 131 2.28 0.72 -6.56
CA PRO A 131 2.78 0.76 -5.19
C PRO A 131 3.90 1.78 -4.99
N ASN A 132 3.85 2.51 -3.87
CA ASN A 132 4.87 3.50 -3.48
C ASN A 132 6.25 2.83 -3.33
N SER A 133 7.19 3.17 -4.21
CA SER A 133 8.52 2.55 -4.25
C SER A 133 9.41 2.88 -3.06
N MET A 134 9.18 4.00 -2.37
CA MET A 134 9.93 4.34 -1.17
C MET A 134 9.51 3.47 0.01
N MET A 135 8.20 3.27 0.23
CA MET A 135 7.71 2.34 1.25
C MET A 135 8.23 0.92 0.98
N VAL A 136 8.20 0.47 -0.28
CA VAL A 136 8.73 -0.84 -0.67
C VAL A 136 10.23 -0.95 -0.43
N ARG A 137 11.02 0.10 -0.70
CA ARG A 137 12.45 0.13 -0.42
C ARG A 137 12.76 0.01 1.08
N LEU A 138 12.06 0.78 1.90
CA LEU A 138 12.20 0.71 3.36
C LEU A 138 11.85 -0.69 3.88
N ALA A 139 10.81 -1.32 3.33
CA ALA A 139 10.43 -2.68 3.68
C ALA A 139 11.41 -3.74 3.19
N ASP A 140 11.99 -3.57 2.00
CA ASP A 140 13.02 -4.47 1.46
C ASP A 140 14.23 -4.55 2.41
N ASP A 141 14.67 -3.40 2.94
CA ASP A 141 15.73 -3.32 3.93
C ASP A 141 15.32 -3.97 5.27
N LEU A 142 14.14 -3.63 5.79
CA LEU A 142 13.63 -4.14 7.07
C LEU A 142 13.37 -5.66 7.08
N LEU A 143 12.92 -6.21 5.95
CA LEU A 143 12.64 -7.63 5.76
C LEU A 143 13.86 -8.41 5.24
N ASN A 144 15.01 -7.72 5.02
CA ASN A 144 16.24 -8.29 4.51
C ASN A 144 16.04 -9.03 3.16
N CYS A 145 15.28 -8.42 2.26
CA CYS A 145 14.98 -8.95 0.92
C CYS A 145 16.15 -8.78 -0.06
N GLN A 146 17.21 -8.05 0.31
CA GLN A 146 18.43 -7.87 -0.49
C GLN A 146 18.16 -7.29 -1.89
N GLY A 147 17.22 -6.34 -1.98
CA GLY A 147 16.82 -5.67 -3.22
C GLY A 147 15.80 -6.44 -4.06
N LYS A 148 15.42 -7.67 -3.67
CA LYS A 148 14.48 -8.49 -4.46
C LYS A 148 13.08 -7.90 -4.50
N PHE A 149 12.62 -7.29 -3.42
CA PHE A 149 11.27 -6.72 -3.38
C PHE A 149 11.19 -5.46 -4.25
N VAL A 150 12.25 -4.65 -4.24
CA VAL A 150 12.39 -3.49 -5.14
C VAL A 150 12.52 -3.95 -6.61
N ALA A 151 13.25 -5.03 -6.89
CA ALA A 151 13.38 -5.57 -8.23
C ALA A 151 12.03 -6.04 -8.79
N GLU A 152 11.26 -6.80 -8.00
CA GLU A 152 9.93 -7.26 -8.42
C GLU A 152 8.91 -6.13 -8.52
N LEU A 153 9.05 -5.06 -7.72
CA LEU A 153 8.23 -3.86 -7.90
C LEU A 153 8.44 -3.23 -9.28
N ARG A 154 9.68 -3.18 -9.77
CA ARG A 154 9.98 -2.63 -11.11
C ARG A 154 9.36 -3.48 -12.21
N ASN A 155 9.49 -4.80 -12.11
CA ASN A 155 8.84 -5.74 -13.03
C ASN A 155 7.32 -5.55 -13.04
N HIS A 156 6.74 -5.35 -11.85
CA HIS A 156 5.33 -5.10 -11.68
C HIS A 156 4.88 -3.77 -12.28
N HIS A 157 5.59 -2.66 -12.01
CA HIS A 157 5.32 -1.36 -12.64
C HIS A 157 5.37 -1.44 -14.17
N ALA A 158 6.28 -2.24 -14.74
CA ALA A 158 6.34 -2.45 -16.19
C ALA A 158 5.07 -3.13 -16.72
N ARG A 159 4.65 -4.24 -16.11
CA ARG A 159 3.41 -4.95 -16.50
C ARG A 159 2.17 -4.05 -16.38
N VAL A 160 2.09 -3.27 -15.30
CA VAL A 160 0.98 -2.32 -15.09
C VAL A 160 1.00 -1.21 -16.13
N ALA A 161 2.17 -0.67 -16.47
CA ALA A 161 2.31 0.39 -17.47
C ALA A 161 1.90 -0.05 -18.86
N GLU A 162 2.28 -1.26 -19.27
CA GLU A 162 1.85 -1.85 -20.54
C GLU A 162 0.32 -2.00 -20.61
N ARG A 163 -0.31 -2.44 -19.52
CA ARG A 163 -1.77 -2.64 -19.47
C ARG A 163 -2.56 -1.33 -19.31
N ASN A 164 -2.00 -0.34 -18.61
CA ASN A 164 -2.67 0.92 -18.27
C ASN A 164 -1.78 2.12 -18.65
N PRO A 165 -1.64 2.43 -19.96
CA PRO A 165 -0.78 3.51 -20.42
C PRO A 165 -1.22 4.89 -19.91
N ASP A 166 -2.53 5.09 -19.66
CA ASP A 166 -3.07 6.31 -19.05
C ASP A 166 -2.58 6.48 -17.60
N LEU A 167 -2.57 5.40 -16.82
CA LEU A 167 -2.04 5.41 -15.46
C LEU A 167 -0.54 5.69 -15.47
N ALA A 168 0.21 5.04 -16.35
CA ALA A 168 1.65 5.28 -16.48
C ALA A 168 1.96 6.75 -16.79
N GLU A 169 1.19 7.37 -17.69
CA GLU A 169 1.34 8.79 -18.00
C GLU A 169 1.00 9.69 -16.80
N LEU A 170 -0.08 9.38 -16.07
CA LEU A 170 -0.38 10.09 -14.83
C LEU A 170 0.78 9.98 -13.83
N ILE A 171 1.38 8.80 -13.65
CA ILE A 171 2.53 8.63 -12.77
C ILE A 171 3.72 9.49 -13.22
N ARG A 172 4.01 9.57 -14.53
CA ARG A 172 5.05 10.47 -15.07
C ARG A 172 4.77 11.93 -14.70
N LEU A 173 3.55 12.41 -14.98
CA LEU A 173 3.15 13.80 -14.74
C LEU A 173 3.19 14.20 -13.26
N HIS A 174 3.02 13.25 -12.35
CA HIS A 174 3.10 13.49 -10.90
C HIS A 174 4.52 13.35 -10.33
N GLY A 175 5.55 13.49 -11.16
CA GLY A 175 6.96 13.54 -10.73
C GLY A 175 7.58 12.17 -10.43
N ARG A 176 6.91 11.09 -10.83
CA ARG A 176 7.33 9.70 -10.60
C ARG A 176 7.77 9.00 -11.89
N ALA A 177 8.24 9.77 -12.87
CA ALA A 177 8.69 9.25 -14.15
C ALA A 177 9.82 8.21 -14.04
N HIS A 178 10.65 8.28 -13.01
CA HIS A 178 11.72 7.31 -12.71
C HIS A 178 11.22 5.91 -12.33
N GLU A 179 9.93 5.75 -12.03
CA GLU A 179 9.31 4.45 -11.74
C GLU A 179 8.66 3.82 -12.99
N VAL A 180 8.48 4.60 -14.06
CA VAL A 180 7.87 4.12 -15.29
C VAL A 180 8.98 3.66 -16.24
N PRO A 181 8.91 2.44 -16.79
CA PRO A 181 9.90 2.01 -17.77
C PRO A 181 9.93 2.96 -18.97
N GLU A 182 11.11 3.10 -19.56
CA GLU A 182 11.24 3.74 -20.88
C GLU A 182 10.52 2.86 -21.92
N ALA A 183 9.84 3.50 -22.87
CA ALA A 183 9.29 2.77 -24.00
C ALA A 183 10.46 2.17 -24.80
N THR A 184 10.41 0.85 -25.01
CA THR A 184 11.38 0.13 -25.86
C THR A 184 11.11 0.37 -27.33
#